data_AF-A0A948ZJU7-F1
#
_entry.id   AF-A0A948ZJU7-F1
#
_cell.length_a   1.000
_cell.length_b   1.000
_cell.length_c   1.000
_cell.angle_alpha   90.00
_cell.angle_beta   90.00
_cell.angle_gamma   90.00
#
_symmetry.space_group_name_H-M   'P 1'
#
loop_
_entity.id
_entity.type
_entity.pdbx_description
1 polymer ?
#
loop_
_entity_poly.entity_id
_entity_poly.type
_entity_poly.pdbx_seq_one_letter_code
_entity_poly.pdbx_strand_id
1 'polypeptide(L)'
;MNDSTTHTTGYARLTPLQARVVLVAIAIVALLGAIVTLSPLGSSNLDPKRDEAGDVALYRAEAERIHRGEGYYQAAAAELAERGYPTRSAFNWRTPLPMWLLGKMPTIVWGKTLLGAMAIALMLLAFEALAREEDAKKGTGLRRLGIPAAGVLLLSGPLLPTFLGDLFFLPVLWAGVLIALSVCAYGVHRPWLAVTFGLAAVVCRELALPYCILCAAIAWRNGRRGELTAWLIGLAAWFVLFGLHWRQVSELISADARAHRHGWLQLGGAGFVISTAQMNAYLLLLPQWVSALYLVAAMVGLAGWSSPLGTRVGLSVCLYLAAFAAVGQSFNQYWGALIAPLLCFGVVRLPASICDLWRAATRTSACHAPFCG
;
A
#
# COMPACT_ATOMS: atom_id res chain seq x y z
N MET A 1 18.27 -39.57 1.49
CA MET A 1 17.74 -39.61 2.86
C MET A 1 17.50 -38.16 3.30
N ASN A 2 16.23 -37.81 3.51
CA ASN A 2 15.68 -36.51 3.95
C ASN A 2 16.03 -35.23 3.15
N ASP A 3 15.37 -35.05 2.00
CA ASP A 3 15.12 -33.69 1.45
C ASP A 3 13.65 -33.32 1.72
N SER A 4 13.29 -33.32 3.01
CA SER A 4 11.96 -32.94 3.47
C SER A 4 11.97 -31.49 3.97
N THR A 5 11.02 -30.70 3.47
CA THR A 5 10.55 -29.40 4.01
C THR A 5 11.33 -28.13 3.64
N THR A 6 11.34 -27.78 2.35
CA THR A 6 11.66 -26.41 1.93
C THR A 6 10.43 -25.71 1.35
N HIS A 7 10.20 -24.48 1.80
CA HIS A 7 9.03 -23.67 1.45
C HIS A 7 9.03 -23.42 -0.05
N THR A 8 8.28 -24.21 -0.81
CA THR A 8 8.22 -24.10 -2.26
C THR A 8 7.41 -22.86 -2.64
N THR A 9 8.12 -21.81 -3.02
CA THR A 9 7.60 -20.63 -3.69
C THR A 9 7.20 -20.98 -5.12
N GLY A 10 6.52 -20.05 -5.79
CA GLY A 10 6.20 -20.19 -7.21
C GLY A 10 7.42 -20.44 -8.10
N TYR A 11 8.61 -20.00 -7.67
CA TYR A 11 9.86 -20.12 -8.41
C TYR A 11 10.42 -21.54 -8.46
N ALA A 12 10.04 -22.42 -7.53
CA ALA A 12 10.51 -23.81 -7.53
C ALA A 12 10.06 -24.61 -8.77
N ARG A 13 9.06 -24.10 -9.50
CA ARG A 13 8.52 -24.69 -10.75
C ARG A 13 9.28 -24.26 -12.00
N LEU A 14 10.21 -23.30 -11.91
CA LEU A 14 10.94 -22.82 -13.07
C LEU A 14 11.96 -23.84 -13.57
N THR A 15 12.20 -23.85 -14.88
CA THR A 15 13.34 -24.56 -15.46
C THR A 15 14.66 -23.88 -15.07
N PRO A 16 15.80 -24.58 -15.16
CA PRO A 16 17.10 -23.97 -14.82
C PRO A 16 17.40 -22.71 -15.60
N LEU A 17 17.06 -22.68 -16.90
CA LEU A 17 17.25 -21.51 -17.74
C LEU A 17 16.35 -20.35 -17.30
N GLN A 18 15.06 -20.60 -17.05
CA GLN A 18 14.12 -19.59 -16.57
C GLN A 18 14.59 -18.99 -15.24
N ALA A 19 15.03 -19.83 -14.29
CA ALA A 19 15.52 -19.38 -13.00
C ALA A 19 16.78 -18.49 -13.13
N ARG A 20 17.74 -18.85 -14.00
CA ARG A 20 18.92 -18.01 -14.30
C ARG A 20 18.53 -16.67 -14.91
N VAL A 21 17.61 -16.66 -15.87
CA VAL A 21 17.09 -15.44 -16.49
C VAL A 21 16.44 -14.54 -15.44
N VAL A 22 15.62 -15.11 -14.55
CA VAL A 22 15.00 -14.35 -13.46
C VAL A 22 16.05 -13.77 -12.51
N LEU A 23 17.07 -14.53 -12.11
CA LEU A 23 18.16 -14.03 -11.24
C LEU A 23 18.91 -12.86 -11.89
N VAL A 24 19.25 -12.97 -13.18
CA VAL A 24 19.90 -11.89 -13.93
C VAL A 24 18.98 -10.68 -14.04
N ALA A 25 17.69 -10.88 -14.34
CA ALA A 25 16.72 -9.80 -14.41
C ALA A 25 16.58 -9.06 -13.06
N ILE A 26 16.57 -9.78 -11.93
CA ILE A 26 16.54 -9.18 -10.59
C ILE A 26 17.77 -8.30 -10.38
N ALA A 27 18.96 -8.79 -10.70
CA ALA A 27 20.21 -8.03 -10.55
C ALA A 27 20.21 -6.77 -11.44
N ILE A 28 19.78 -6.89 -12.70
CA ILE A 28 19.68 -5.76 -13.63
C ILE A 28 18.67 -4.72 -13.12
N VAL A 29 17.46 -5.14 -12.72
CA VAL A 29 16.43 -4.21 -12.23
C VAL A 29 16.85 -3.53 -10.93
N ALA A 30 17.51 -4.24 -10.02
CA ALA A 30 18.07 -3.67 -8.80
C ALA A 30 19.15 -2.62 -9.11
N LEU A 31 20.07 -2.93 -10.02
CA LEU A 31 21.12 -2.02 -10.45
C LEU A 31 20.54 -0.77 -11.13
N LEU A 32 19.64 -0.96 -12.10
CA LEU A 32 18.97 0.15 -12.81
C LEU A 32 18.16 1.02 -11.85
N GLY A 33 17.44 0.41 -10.90
CA GLY A 33 16.71 1.14 -9.87
C GLY A 33 17.63 2.01 -9.01
N ALA A 34 18.77 1.47 -8.57
CA ALA A 34 19.77 2.25 -7.84
C ALA A 34 20.37 3.38 -8.69
N ILE A 35 20.72 3.11 -9.95
CA ILE A 35 21.24 4.13 -10.89
C ILE A 35 20.23 5.26 -11.08
N VAL A 36 18.94 4.96 -11.25
CA VAL A 36 17.88 5.98 -11.40
C VAL A 36 17.86 6.93 -10.20
N THR A 37 18.06 6.43 -8.97
CA THR A 37 18.09 7.26 -7.76
C THR A 37 19.35 8.09 -7.58
N LEU A 38 20.44 7.74 -8.27
CA LEU A 38 21.72 8.46 -8.23
C LEU A 38 21.88 9.41 -9.44
N SER A 39 21.04 9.25 -10.45
CA SER A 39 21.07 10.07 -11.66
C SER A 39 20.62 11.49 -11.35
N PRO A 40 21.28 12.52 -11.91
CA PRO A 40 20.79 13.90 -11.87
C PRO A 40 19.39 14.08 -12.47
N LEU A 41 18.95 13.14 -13.30
CA LEU A 41 17.59 13.07 -13.87
C LEU A 41 16.56 12.53 -12.87
N GLY A 42 17.02 11.78 -11.86
CA GLY A 42 16.22 11.37 -10.70
C GLY A 42 16.25 12.48 -9.67
N SER A 43 15.55 13.58 -9.93
CA SER A 43 15.32 14.58 -8.88
C SER A 43 14.63 13.87 -7.71
N SER A 44 15.35 13.70 -6.60
CA SER A 44 14.74 13.34 -5.33
C SER A 44 13.66 14.38 -5.06
N ASN A 45 12.39 13.97 -5.11
CA ASN A 45 11.24 14.86 -4.90
C ASN A 45 11.12 15.32 -3.43
N LEU A 46 12.12 15.05 -2.61
CA LEU A 46 12.32 15.65 -1.30
C LEU A 46 12.75 17.10 -1.51
N ASP A 47 11.81 17.96 -1.87
CA ASP A 47 12.05 19.41 -1.95
C ASP A 47 12.18 19.99 -0.53
N PRO A 48 13.37 20.45 -0.11
CA PRO A 48 13.59 20.99 1.22
C PRO A 48 13.06 22.42 1.39
N LYS A 49 12.54 23.07 0.33
CA LYS A 49 12.06 24.46 0.35
C LYS A 49 10.54 24.59 0.46
N ARG A 50 9.85 23.62 1.06
CA ARG A 50 8.40 23.74 1.25
C ARG A 50 8.09 24.62 2.46
N ASP A 51 7.54 25.81 2.16
CA ASP A 51 6.98 26.74 3.14
C ASP A 51 6.01 26.02 4.11
N GLU A 52 6.07 26.47 5.36
CA GLU A 52 5.65 25.85 6.63
C GLU A 52 4.14 25.58 6.84
N ALA A 53 3.35 25.32 5.78
CA ALA A 53 1.95 24.92 5.91
C ALA A 53 1.56 23.74 4.98
N GLY A 54 2.26 22.61 5.13
CA GLY A 54 1.94 21.37 4.40
C GLY A 54 0.57 20.77 4.75
N ASP A 55 0.14 19.73 3.99
CA ASP A 55 -1.15 19.04 4.11
C ASP A 55 -1.57 18.73 5.57
N VAL A 56 -0.63 18.41 6.46
CA VAL A 56 -0.90 18.14 7.88
C VAL A 56 -1.48 19.37 8.60
N ALA A 57 -0.92 20.56 8.36
CA ALA A 57 -1.38 21.79 8.99
C ALA A 57 -2.77 22.20 8.49
N LEU A 58 -3.02 21.98 7.19
CA LEU A 58 -4.34 22.16 6.57
C LEU A 58 -5.38 21.26 7.27
N TYR A 59 -5.15 19.94 7.30
CA TYR A 59 -6.10 18.99 7.87
C TYR A 59 -6.28 19.13 9.38
N ARG A 60 -5.23 19.56 10.10
CA ARG A 60 -5.35 19.93 11.52
C ARG A 60 -6.36 21.07 11.69
N ALA A 61 -6.18 22.16 10.93
CA ALA A 61 -7.04 23.33 11.06
C ALA A 61 -8.50 23.04 10.66
N GLU A 62 -8.71 22.21 9.62
CA GLU A 62 -10.05 21.70 9.27
C GLU A 62 -10.70 20.97 10.44
N ALA A 63 -9.98 20.02 11.07
CA ALA A 63 -10.50 19.26 12.20
C ALA A 63 -10.77 20.13 13.43
N GLU A 64 -9.92 21.12 13.71
CA GLU A 64 -10.11 22.08 14.81
C GLU A 64 -11.35 22.96 14.61
N ARG A 65 -11.61 23.43 13.38
CA ARG A 65 -12.84 24.14 13.04
C ARG A 65 -14.08 23.28 13.26
N ILE A 66 -14.03 22.01 12.83
CA ILE A 66 -15.13 21.06 13.04
C ILE A 66 -15.35 20.79 14.53
N HIS A 67 -14.27 20.73 15.31
CA HIS A 67 -14.32 20.57 16.77
C HIS A 67 -15.00 21.76 17.45
N ARG A 68 -14.82 22.98 16.93
CA ARG A 68 -15.52 24.19 17.37
C ARG A 68 -16.97 24.28 16.89
N GLY A 69 -17.45 23.30 16.12
CA GLY A 69 -18.85 23.20 15.69
C GLY A 69 -19.11 23.56 14.22
N GLU A 70 -18.09 23.94 13.44
CA GLU A 70 -18.25 24.17 12.00
C GLU A 70 -18.55 22.86 11.25
N GLY A 71 -19.22 22.95 10.10
CA GLY A 71 -19.37 21.82 9.20
C GLY A 71 -18.12 21.59 8.36
N TYR A 72 -17.94 20.35 7.89
CA TYR A 72 -16.75 19.94 7.12
C TYR A 72 -16.50 20.83 5.91
N TYR A 73 -17.54 21.08 5.11
CA TYR A 73 -17.38 21.81 3.85
C TYR A 73 -17.06 23.29 4.05
N GLN A 74 -17.61 23.93 5.09
CA GLN A 74 -17.24 25.31 5.44
C GLN A 74 -15.78 25.39 5.89
N ALA A 75 -15.36 24.48 6.76
CA ALA A 75 -13.99 24.43 7.26
C ALA A 75 -12.97 24.19 6.13
N ALA A 76 -13.24 23.20 5.26
CA ALA A 76 -12.38 22.89 4.12
C ALA A 76 -12.32 24.06 3.13
N ALA A 77 -13.46 24.71 2.83
CA ALA A 77 -13.49 25.85 1.91
C ALA A 77 -12.63 27.02 2.41
N ALA A 78 -12.78 27.37 3.69
CA ALA A 78 -12.03 28.45 4.32
C ALA A 78 -10.52 28.15 4.31
N GLU A 79 -10.12 26.98 4.80
CA GLU A 79 -8.69 26.64 4.94
C GLU A 79 -7.99 26.41 3.60
N LEU A 80 -8.67 25.80 2.62
CA LEU A 80 -8.10 25.64 1.27
C LEU A 80 -7.88 26.99 0.60
N ALA A 81 -8.85 27.91 0.70
CA ALA A 81 -8.74 29.24 0.11
C ALA A 81 -7.66 30.10 0.82
N GLU A 82 -7.68 30.15 2.15
CA GLU A 82 -6.75 30.93 2.98
C GLU A 82 -5.29 30.51 2.76
N ARG A 83 -5.04 29.21 2.60
CA ARG A 83 -3.70 28.66 2.36
C ARG A 83 -3.33 28.58 0.88
N GLY A 84 -4.18 29.07 -0.02
CA GLY A 84 -3.93 29.13 -1.46
C GLY A 84 -3.86 27.76 -2.14
N TYR A 85 -4.49 26.73 -1.57
CA TYR A 85 -4.58 25.41 -2.21
C TYR A 85 -5.44 25.49 -3.47
N PRO A 86 -5.18 24.66 -4.49
CA PRO A 86 -6.03 24.57 -5.66
C PRO A 86 -7.42 24.03 -5.32
N THR A 87 -8.48 24.78 -5.60
CA THR A 87 -9.87 24.41 -5.26
C THR A 87 -10.72 24.04 -6.47
N ARG A 88 -10.26 24.30 -7.70
CA ARG A 88 -11.06 24.15 -8.93
C ARG A 88 -11.57 22.72 -9.20
N SER A 89 -10.92 21.70 -8.64
CA SER A 89 -11.31 20.30 -8.81
C SER A 89 -11.77 19.73 -7.48
N ALA A 90 -12.89 19.01 -7.48
CA ALA A 90 -13.36 18.33 -6.27
C ALA A 90 -12.38 17.26 -5.75
N PHE A 91 -11.47 16.73 -6.59
CA PHE A 91 -10.39 15.84 -6.12
C PHE A 91 -9.35 16.52 -5.23
N ASN A 92 -9.32 17.85 -5.20
CA ASN A 92 -8.47 18.61 -4.29
C ASN A 92 -9.09 18.73 -2.90
N TRP A 93 -10.39 18.45 -2.78
CA TRP A 93 -11.12 18.39 -1.53
C TRP A 93 -11.06 16.95 -1.03
N ARG A 94 -10.70 16.76 0.24
CA ARG A 94 -10.58 15.41 0.79
C ARG A 94 -11.96 14.85 1.12
N THR A 95 -12.05 13.53 1.17
CA THR A 95 -13.28 12.88 1.64
C THR A 95 -13.57 13.32 3.08
N PRO A 96 -14.82 13.59 3.47
CA PRO A 96 -15.12 14.22 4.76
C PRO A 96 -14.77 13.38 5.99
N LEU A 97 -14.83 12.04 5.88
CA LEU A 97 -14.84 11.15 7.04
C LEU A 97 -13.66 11.37 8.01
N PRO A 98 -12.39 11.41 7.58
CA PRO A 98 -11.27 11.56 8.51
C PRO A 98 -11.37 12.86 9.34
N MET A 99 -11.56 14.02 8.71
CA MET A 99 -11.56 15.29 9.45
C MET A 99 -12.82 15.46 10.27
N TRP A 100 -13.96 15.01 9.74
CA TRP A 100 -15.22 14.99 10.48
C TRP A 100 -15.11 14.12 11.72
N LEU A 101 -14.57 12.91 11.60
CA LEU A 101 -14.36 11.99 12.72
C LEU A 101 -13.44 12.61 13.77
N LEU A 102 -12.30 13.15 13.33
CA LEU A 102 -11.32 13.79 14.22
C LEU A 102 -11.91 15.00 14.96
N GLY A 103 -12.64 15.86 14.26
CA GLY A 103 -13.27 17.03 14.88
C GLY A 103 -14.40 16.68 15.85
N LYS A 104 -15.10 15.56 15.65
CA LYS A 104 -16.18 15.11 16.55
C LYS A 104 -15.71 14.30 17.76
N MET A 105 -14.42 13.96 17.85
CA MET A 105 -13.89 13.33 19.05
C MET A 105 -13.87 14.28 20.25
N PRO A 106 -13.96 13.78 21.50
CA PRO A 106 -13.87 14.62 22.70
C PRO A 106 -12.57 15.42 22.78
N THR A 107 -11.48 14.83 22.30
CA THR A 107 -10.20 15.50 22.06
C THR A 107 -9.63 14.96 20.75
N ILE A 108 -8.97 15.82 19.99
CA ILE A 108 -8.43 15.45 18.66
C ILE A 108 -7.38 14.32 18.78
N VAL A 109 -6.71 14.22 19.93
CA VAL A 109 -5.72 13.17 20.26
C VAL A 109 -6.33 11.76 20.20
N TRP A 110 -7.64 11.59 20.43
CA TRP A 110 -8.30 10.29 20.27
C TRP A 110 -8.17 9.72 18.85
N GLY A 111 -8.06 10.57 17.83
CA GLY A 111 -7.78 10.16 16.47
C GLY A 111 -6.46 9.40 16.33
N LYS A 112 -5.42 9.89 17.00
CA LYS A 112 -4.10 9.25 17.05
C LYS A 112 -4.17 7.91 17.77
N THR A 113 -4.88 7.85 18.91
CA THR A 113 -5.09 6.59 19.64
C THR A 113 -5.84 5.56 18.81
N LEU A 114 -6.89 5.98 18.10
CA LEU A 114 -7.66 5.10 17.22
C LEU A 114 -6.81 4.55 16.08
N LEU A 115 -6.08 5.41 15.36
CA LEU A 115 -5.21 4.98 14.26
C LEU A 115 -4.07 4.09 14.77
N GLY A 116 -3.47 4.41 15.92
CA GLY A 116 -2.45 3.58 16.57
C GLY A 116 -2.98 2.21 16.99
N ALA A 117 -4.21 2.14 17.52
CA ALA A 117 -4.87 0.88 17.84
C ALA A 117 -5.12 0.04 16.58
N MET A 118 -5.53 0.66 15.48
CA MET A 118 -5.67 -0.03 14.18
C MET A 118 -4.33 -0.54 13.64
N ALA A 119 -3.24 0.21 13.82
CA ALA A 119 -1.90 -0.23 13.46
C ALA A 119 -1.44 -1.45 14.30
N ILE A 120 -1.72 -1.46 15.60
CA ILE A 120 -1.47 -2.62 16.46
C ILE A 120 -2.32 -3.82 16.02
N ALA A 121 -3.62 -3.61 15.77
CA ALA A 121 -4.51 -4.65 15.26
C ALA A 121 -4.02 -5.22 13.93
N LEU A 122 -3.46 -4.38 13.04
CA LEU A 122 -2.84 -4.82 11.81
C LEU A 122 -1.63 -5.71 12.06
N MET A 123 -0.72 -5.34 12.97
CA MET A 123 0.43 -6.18 13.31
C MET A 123 -0.02 -7.55 13.85
N LEU A 124 -1.03 -7.59 14.72
CA LEU A 124 -1.57 -8.83 15.27
C LEU A 124 -2.24 -9.70 14.20
N LEU A 125 -3.07 -9.10 13.34
CA LEU A 125 -3.73 -9.83 12.24
C LEU A 125 -2.74 -10.29 11.17
N ALA A 126 -1.70 -9.50 10.89
CA ALA A 126 -0.64 -9.87 9.98
C ALA A 126 0.15 -11.08 10.52
N PHE A 127 0.48 -11.06 11.82
CA PHE A 127 1.13 -12.20 12.47
C PHE A 127 0.29 -13.46 12.33
N GLU A 128 -1.00 -13.40 12.69
CA GLU A 128 -1.92 -14.54 12.61
C GLU A 128 -2.10 -15.03 11.17
N ALA A 129 -2.29 -14.13 10.21
CA ALA A 129 -2.45 -14.45 8.80
C ALA A 129 -1.21 -15.18 8.25
N LEU A 130 -0.01 -14.69 8.56
CA LEU A 130 1.24 -15.30 8.14
C LEU A 130 1.47 -16.63 8.87
N ALA A 131 1.17 -16.71 10.17
CA ALA A 131 1.33 -17.92 10.97
C ALA A 131 0.46 -19.07 10.44
N ARG A 132 -0.81 -18.79 10.10
CA ARG A 132 -1.72 -19.78 9.48
C ARG A 132 -1.20 -20.31 8.14
N GLU A 133 -0.65 -19.43 7.30
CA GLU A 133 -0.04 -19.87 6.04
C GLU A 133 1.19 -20.75 6.25
N GLU A 134 1.96 -20.52 7.31
CA GLU A 134 3.13 -21.35 7.64
C GLU A 134 2.74 -22.68 8.32
N ASP A 135 1.70 -22.69 9.16
CA ASP A 135 1.16 -23.92 9.76
C ASP A 135 0.59 -24.88 8.70
N ALA A 136 -0.06 -24.34 7.66
CA ALA A 136 -0.52 -25.12 6.52
C ALA A 136 0.61 -25.85 5.77
N LYS A 137 1.88 -25.43 5.93
CA LYS A 137 3.04 -25.97 5.19
C LYS A 137 3.78 -27.13 5.90
N LYS A 138 3.22 -27.74 6.95
CA LYS A 138 3.83 -28.87 7.70
C LYS A 138 5.28 -28.62 8.18
N GLY A 139 5.69 -27.37 8.44
CA GLY A 139 7.00 -27.08 9.04
C GLY A 139 7.07 -27.52 10.51
N THR A 140 8.23 -27.65 11.12
CA THR A 140 8.38 -27.99 12.56
C THR A 140 8.99 -26.82 13.36
N GLY A 141 8.49 -26.60 14.58
CA GLY A 141 9.14 -25.81 15.65
C GLY A 141 9.27 -24.29 15.45
N LEU A 142 10.29 -23.70 16.10
CA LEU A 142 10.58 -22.25 16.21
C LEU A 142 10.73 -21.54 14.85
N ARG A 143 11.06 -22.27 13.78
CA ARG A 143 11.10 -21.77 12.40
C ARG A 143 9.74 -21.32 11.87
N ARG A 144 8.62 -21.82 12.42
CA ARG A 144 7.26 -21.39 12.06
C ARG A 144 6.98 -19.91 12.36
N LEU A 145 7.60 -19.37 13.40
CA LEU A 145 7.38 -18.00 13.84
C LEU A 145 8.31 -16.99 13.15
N GLY A 146 9.32 -17.45 12.41
CA GLY A 146 10.32 -16.57 11.80
C GLY A 146 9.71 -15.58 10.80
N ILE A 147 8.91 -16.06 9.86
CA ILE A 147 8.23 -15.21 8.87
C ILE A 147 7.19 -14.30 9.53
N PRO A 148 6.27 -14.78 10.38
CA PRO A 148 5.32 -13.92 11.08
C PRO A 148 6.02 -12.83 11.91
N ALA A 149 7.04 -13.17 12.70
CA ALA A 149 7.76 -12.23 13.55
C ALA A 149 8.54 -11.19 12.72
N ALA A 150 9.24 -11.62 11.67
CA ALA A 150 9.93 -10.70 10.76
C ALA A 150 8.95 -9.80 10.00
N GLY A 151 7.77 -10.32 9.64
CA GLY A 151 6.70 -9.53 9.02
C GLY A 151 6.22 -8.41 9.94
N VAL A 152 5.96 -8.71 11.21
CA VAL A 152 5.59 -7.70 12.22
C VAL A 152 6.70 -6.68 12.44
N LEU A 153 7.96 -7.12 12.55
CA LEU A 153 9.10 -6.23 12.69
C LEU A 153 9.27 -5.30 11.48
N LEU A 154 9.02 -5.78 10.26
CA LEU A 154 9.05 -4.91 9.08
C LEU A 154 7.87 -3.94 9.03
N LEU A 155 6.70 -4.35 9.54
CA LEU A 155 5.49 -3.51 9.60
C LEU A 155 5.62 -2.36 10.59
N SER A 156 6.47 -2.43 11.61
CA SER A 156 6.65 -1.30 12.53
C SER A 156 7.22 -0.06 11.84
N GLY A 157 7.97 -0.21 10.74
CA GLY A 157 8.49 0.90 9.94
C GLY A 157 7.42 1.77 9.27
N PRO A 158 6.56 1.23 8.37
CA PRO A 158 5.50 1.99 7.73
C PRO A 158 4.34 2.36 8.67
N LEU A 159 4.23 1.70 9.83
CA LEU A 159 3.24 2.03 10.85
C LEU A 159 3.73 3.05 11.88
N LEU A 160 5.04 3.30 11.99
CA LEU A 160 5.55 4.31 12.91
C LEU A 160 4.88 5.69 12.75
N PRO A 161 4.59 6.19 11.52
CA PRO A 161 3.86 7.44 11.33
C PRO A 161 2.51 7.54 12.05
N THR A 162 1.83 6.42 12.35
CA THR A 162 0.57 6.46 13.11
C THR A 162 0.76 6.89 14.57
N PHE A 163 2.00 6.81 15.08
CA PHE A 163 2.38 7.20 16.44
C PHE A 163 3.18 8.52 16.48
N LEU A 164 3.69 9.00 15.34
CA LEU A 164 4.57 10.17 15.29
C LEU A 164 3.80 11.47 15.07
N GLY A 165 4.02 12.42 15.98
CA GLY A 165 3.51 13.79 15.87
C GLY A 165 2.04 13.85 15.44
N ASP A 166 1.82 14.64 14.40
CA ASP A 166 0.52 14.97 13.81
C ASP A 166 0.26 14.28 12.46
N LEU A 167 1.01 13.23 12.13
CA LEU A 167 0.84 12.57 10.84
C LEU A 167 -0.53 11.87 10.72
N PHE A 168 -1.18 11.54 11.84
CA PHE A 168 -2.52 10.94 11.86
C PHE A 168 -3.62 11.79 11.20
N PHE A 169 -3.38 13.08 10.90
CA PHE A 169 -4.30 13.87 10.08
C PHE A 169 -4.31 13.46 8.61
N LEU A 170 -3.29 12.76 8.12
CA LEU A 170 -3.21 12.36 6.71
C LEU A 170 -4.18 11.23 6.39
N PRO A 171 -5.23 11.44 5.56
CA PRO A 171 -6.21 10.41 5.24
C PRO A 171 -5.61 9.17 4.55
N VAL A 172 -4.47 9.36 3.88
CA VAL A 172 -3.74 8.29 3.22
C VAL A 172 -3.23 7.22 4.19
N LEU A 173 -2.88 7.60 5.43
CA LEU A 173 -2.38 6.66 6.44
C LEU A 173 -3.51 5.76 6.93
N TRP A 174 -4.68 6.35 7.21
CA TRP A 174 -5.89 5.61 7.55
C TRP A 174 -6.24 4.58 6.48
N ALA A 175 -6.27 5.02 5.22
CA ALA A 175 -6.57 4.14 4.09
C ALA A 175 -5.52 3.02 3.92
N GLY A 176 -4.22 3.32 4.06
CA GLY A 176 -3.16 2.31 3.99
C GLY A 176 -3.26 1.22 5.07
N VAL A 177 -3.52 1.63 6.32
CA VAL A 177 -3.74 0.69 7.43
C VAL A 177 -5.00 -0.15 7.19
N LEU A 178 -6.10 0.46 6.72
CA LEU A 178 -7.35 -0.23 6.42
C LEU A 178 -7.24 -1.20 5.24
N ILE A 179 -6.51 -0.86 4.18
CA ILE A 179 -6.20 -1.78 3.07
C ILE A 179 -5.43 -2.99 3.59
N ALA A 180 -4.39 -2.76 4.41
CA ALA A 180 -3.59 -3.84 4.96
C ALA A 180 -4.39 -4.72 5.94
N LEU A 181 -5.27 -4.13 6.76
CA LEU A 181 -6.22 -4.87 7.61
C LEU A 181 -7.17 -5.72 6.77
N SER A 182 -7.69 -5.16 5.66
CA SER A 182 -8.56 -5.87 4.72
C SER A 182 -7.86 -7.11 4.13
N VAL A 183 -6.62 -6.95 3.68
CA VAL A 183 -5.78 -8.05 3.20
C VAL A 183 -5.56 -9.11 4.28
N CYS A 184 -5.17 -8.72 5.49
CA CYS A 184 -4.92 -9.68 6.57
C CYS A 184 -6.20 -10.40 7.01
N ALA A 185 -7.35 -9.75 6.95
CA ALA A 185 -8.65 -10.36 7.20
C ALA A 185 -8.96 -11.52 6.23
N TYR A 186 -8.55 -11.43 4.96
CA TYR A 186 -8.60 -12.59 4.05
C TYR A 186 -7.66 -13.71 4.50
N GLY A 187 -6.47 -13.39 5.00
CA GLY A 187 -5.50 -14.35 5.51
C GLY A 187 -5.97 -15.14 6.72
N VAL A 188 -6.85 -14.56 7.53
CA VAL A 188 -7.50 -15.25 8.67
C VAL A 188 -8.91 -15.80 8.35
N HIS A 189 -9.24 -15.89 7.06
CA HIS A 189 -10.52 -16.43 6.54
C HIS A 189 -11.77 -15.66 7.03
N ARG A 190 -11.67 -14.33 7.17
CA ARG A 190 -12.79 -13.44 7.53
C ARG A 190 -13.11 -12.47 6.37
N PRO A 191 -13.68 -12.95 5.24
CA PRO A 191 -13.89 -12.13 4.05
C PRO A 191 -14.83 -10.94 4.29
N TRP A 192 -15.81 -11.07 5.19
CA TRP A 192 -16.71 -9.97 5.54
C TRP A 192 -15.98 -8.82 6.23
N LEU A 193 -15.07 -9.12 7.16
CA LEU A 193 -14.21 -8.10 7.77
C LEU A 193 -13.31 -7.45 6.72
N ALA A 194 -12.83 -8.24 5.74
CA ALA A 194 -12.04 -7.70 4.65
C ALA A 194 -12.82 -6.68 3.81
N VAL A 195 -14.06 -6.99 3.43
CA VAL A 195 -14.95 -6.05 2.73
C VAL A 195 -15.15 -4.79 3.56
N THR A 196 -15.47 -4.93 4.85
CA THR A 196 -15.67 -3.78 5.77
C THR A 196 -14.45 -2.86 5.82
N PHE A 197 -13.25 -3.41 6.02
CA PHE A 197 -12.03 -2.60 6.09
C PHE A 197 -11.69 -1.94 4.75
N GLY A 198 -11.88 -2.62 3.62
CA GLY A 198 -11.60 -2.00 2.32
C GLY A 198 -12.61 -0.91 1.96
N LEU A 199 -13.90 -1.10 2.27
CA LEU A 199 -14.90 -0.06 2.10
C LEU A 199 -14.65 1.14 3.04
N ALA A 200 -14.24 0.89 4.28
CA ALA A 200 -13.80 1.96 5.18
C ALA A 200 -12.60 2.72 4.61
N ALA A 201 -11.64 2.02 3.98
CA ALA A 201 -10.47 2.64 3.36
C ALA A 201 -10.87 3.64 2.26
N VAL A 202 -11.83 3.27 1.40
CA VAL A 202 -12.28 4.16 0.30
C VAL A 202 -13.11 5.34 0.76
N VAL A 203 -13.82 5.21 1.90
CA VAL A 203 -14.49 6.34 2.55
C VAL A 203 -13.46 7.29 3.20
N CYS A 204 -12.36 6.76 3.75
CA CYS A 204 -11.26 7.59 4.26
C CYS A 204 -10.47 8.27 3.14
N ARG A 205 -10.29 7.61 2.00
CA ARG A 205 -9.53 8.10 0.87
C ARG A 205 -9.97 7.44 -0.43
N GLU A 206 -10.39 8.25 -1.40
CA GLU A 206 -10.79 7.82 -2.74
C GLU A 206 -9.71 7.04 -3.49
N LEU A 207 -8.43 7.25 -3.17
CA LEU A 207 -7.30 6.46 -3.69
C LEU A 207 -7.35 4.97 -3.32
N ALA A 208 -8.19 4.55 -2.37
CA ALA A 208 -8.43 3.13 -2.06
C ALA A 208 -9.43 2.46 -3.03
N LEU A 209 -10.06 3.22 -3.94
CA LEU A 209 -11.03 2.68 -4.90
C LEU A 209 -10.46 1.56 -5.79
N PRO A 210 -9.24 1.69 -6.36
CA PRO A 210 -8.65 0.62 -7.18
C PRO A 210 -8.52 -0.71 -6.41
N TYR A 211 -8.15 -0.66 -5.13
CA TYR A 211 -8.09 -1.86 -4.28
C TYR A 211 -9.46 -2.54 -4.12
N CYS A 212 -10.52 -1.75 -3.91
CA CYS A 212 -11.88 -2.28 -3.76
C CYS A 212 -12.37 -2.95 -5.06
N ILE A 213 -12.13 -2.30 -6.21
CA ILE A 213 -12.47 -2.85 -7.53
C ILE A 213 -11.70 -4.15 -7.78
N LEU A 214 -10.40 -4.19 -7.45
CA LEU A 214 -9.59 -5.40 -7.56
C LEU A 214 -10.15 -6.54 -6.69
N CYS A 215 -10.54 -6.25 -5.45
CA CYS A 215 -11.11 -7.27 -4.57
C CYS A 215 -12.45 -7.79 -5.07
N ALA A 216 -13.31 -6.92 -5.63
CA ALA A 216 -14.56 -7.30 -6.28
C ALA A 216 -14.29 -8.21 -7.51
N ALA A 217 -13.31 -7.85 -8.35
CA ALA A 217 -12.91 -8.64 -9.51
C ALA A 217 -12.37 -10.02 -9.11
N ILE A 218 -11.56 -10.10 -8.04
CA ILE A 218 -11.09 -11.38 -7.49
C ILE A 218 -12.26 -12.20 -6.93
N ALA A 219 -13.22 -11.58 -6.23
CA ALA A 219 -14.41 -12.24 -5.72
C ALA A 219 -15.26 -12.83 -6.86
N TRP A 220 -15.46 -12.07 -7.93
CA TRP A 220 -16.16 -12.51 -9.14
C TRP A 220 -15.45 -13.68 -9.81
N ARG A 221 -14.14 -13.57 -10.08
CA ARG A 221 -13.32 -14.63 -10.68
C ARG A 221 -13.36 -15.93 -9.88
N ASN A 222 -13.39 -15.83 -8.55
CA ASN A 222 -13.42 -16.99 -7.65
C ASN A 222 -14.84 -17.52 -7.38
N GLY A 223 -15.88 -17.02 -8.06
CA GLY A 223 -17.27 -17.46 -7.88
C GLY A 223 -17.88 -17.13 -6.51
N ARG A 224 -17.27 -16.22 -5.73
CA ARG A 224 -17.71 -15.86 -4.38
C ARG A 224 -18.80 -14.79 -4.44
N ARG A 225 -20.01 -15.21 -4.84
CA ARG A 225 -21.17 -14.32 -5.08
C ARG A 225 -21.51 -13.42 -3.88
N GLY A 226 -21.51 -13.97 -2.66
CA GLY A 226 -21.82 -13.17 -1.45
C GLY A 226 -20.82 -12.03 -1.22
N GLU A 227 -19.53 -12.30 -1.36
CA GLU A 227 -18.47 -11.29 -1.25
C GLU A 227 -18.55 -10.26 -2.38
N LEU A 228 -18.79 -10.71 -3.62
CA LEU A 228 -18.99 -9.82 -4.77
C LEU A 228 -20.16 -8.87 -4.55
N THR A 229 -21.32 -9.38 -4.12
CA THR A 229 -22.49 -8.56 -3.82
C THR A 229 -22.18 -7.52 -2.74
N ALA A 230 -21.46 -7.91 -1.69
CA ALA A 230 -21.05 -6.98 -0.62
C ALA A 230 -20.16 -5.85 -1.14
N TRP A 231 -19.18 -6.17 -2.00
CA TRP A 231 -18.37 -5.15 -2.67
C TRP A 231 -19.20 -4.24 -3.56
N LEU A 232 -20.11 -4.78 -4.37
CA LEU A 232 -20.93 -3.99 -5.30
C LEU A 232 -21.88 -3.06 -4.56
N ILE A 233 -22.57 -3.55 -3.53
CA ILE A 233 -23.44 -2.72 -2.68
C ILE A 233 -22.63 -1.62 -1.99
N GLY A 234 -21.49 -1.99 -1.40
CA GLY A 234 -20.62 -1.03 -0.72
C GLY A 234 -20.05 0.04 -1.65
N LEU A 235 -19.62 -0.34 -2.85
CA LEU A 235 -19.14 0.58 -3.88
C LEU A 235 -20.26 1.48 -4.39
N ALA A 236 -21.46 0.94 -4.62
CA ALA A 236 -22.62 1.74 -5.01
C ALA A 236 -22.97 2.78 -3.94
N ALA A 237 -22.98 2.38 -2.66
CA ALA A 237 -23.17 3.32 -1.55
C ALA A 237 -22.06 4.38 -1.50
N TRP A 238 -20.81 3.98 -1.70
CA TRP A 238 -19.69 4.92 -1.77
C TRP A 238 -19.81 5.90 -2.95
N PHE A 239 -20.24 5.46 -4.14
CA PHE A 239 -20.47 6.36 -5.28
C PHE A 239 -21.58 7.36 -5.00
N VAL A 240 -22.66 6.95 -4.29
CA VAL A 240 -23.70 7.89 -3.83
C VAL A 240 -23.10 8.90 -2.85
N LEU A 241 -22.34 8.46 -1.85
CA LEU A 241 -21.68 9.35 -0.88
C LEU A 241 -20.71 10.33 -1.56
N PHE A 242 -19.90 9.83 -2.51
CA PHE A 242 -18.95 10.65 -3.25
C PHE A 242 -19.66 11.61 -4.21
N GLY A 243 -20.79 11.22 -4.81
CA GLY A 243 -21.63 12.11 -5.60
C GLY A 243 -22.26 13.24 -4.78
N LEU A 244 -22.71 12.94 -3.55
CA LEU A 244 -23.19 13.96 -2.60
C LEU A 244 -22.06 14.89 -2.15
N HIS A 245 -20.86 14.35 -1.93
CA HIS A 245 -19.66 15.14 -1.65
C HIS A 245 -19.30 16.06 -2.82
N TRP A 246 -19.28 15.51 -4.03
CA TRP A 246 -19.00 16.25 -5.27
C TRP A 246 -19.99 17.41 -5.47
N ARG A 247 -21.28 17.17 -5.23
CA ARG A 247 -22.30 18.21 -5.33
C ARG A 247 -22.03 19.36 -4.34
N GLN A 248 -21.81 19.05 -3.06
CA GLN A 248 -21.55 20.07 -2.04
C GLN A 248 -20.28 20.87 -2.34
N VAL A 249 -19.21 20.20 -2.81
CA VAL A 249 -17.98 20.88 -3.21
C VAL A 249 -18.21 21.75 -4.45
N SER A 250 -19.00 21.29 -5.43
CA SER A 250 -19.29 22.06 -6.64
C SER A 250 -20.00 23.37 -6.36
N GLU A 251 -20.86 23.41 -5.34
CA GLU A 251 -21.53 24.62 -4.86
C GLU A 251 -20.55 25.61 -4.18
N LEU A 252 -19.36 25.16 -3.78
CA LEU A 252 -18.32 25.97 -3.11
C LEU A 252 -17.15 26.36 -4.02
N ILE A 253 -17.07 25.80 -5.23
CA ILE A 253 -16.02 26.15 -6.19
C ILE A 253 -16.37 27.50 -6.82
N SER A 254 -15.54 28.51 -6.55
CA SER A 254 -15.67 29.83 -7.16
C SER A 254 -15.26 29.83 -8.63
N ALA A 255 -15.76 30.78 -9.42
CA ALA A 255 -15.41 30.90 -10.83
C ALA A 255 -13.91 31.19 -11.06
N ASP A 256 -13.29 31.87 -10.10
CA ASP A 256 -11.86 32.20 -10.07
C ASP A 256 -11.01 31.13 -9.35
N ALA A 257 -11.60 30.00 -8.96
CA ALA A 257 -10.93 28.94 -8.20
C ALA A 257 -9.60 28.52 -8.83
N ARG A 258 -8.58 28.38 -7.98
CA ARG A 258 -7.22 28.03 -8.40
C ARG A 258 -7.17 26.59 -8.92
N ALA A 259 -6.59 26.41 -10.10
CA ALA A 259 -6.27 25.09 -10.66
C ALA A 259 -4.86 24.66 -10.28
N HIS A 260 -4.58 23.35 -10.34
CA HIS A 260 -3.19 22.89 -10.40
C HIS A 260 -2.51 23.44 -11.65
N ARG A 261 -1.21 23.78 -11.53
CA ARG A 261 -0.40 24.23 -12.67
C ARG A 261 -0.21 23.14 -13.72
N HIS A 262 -0.19 21.88 -13.29
CA HIS A 262 -0.02 20.71 -14.16
C HIS A 262 -1.17 19.72 -13.98
N GLY A 263 -1.45 18.92 -15.01
CA GLY A 263 -2.43 17.83 -14.93
C GLY A 263 -2.00 16.70 -14.00
N TRP A 264 -2.89 15.75 -13.73
CA TRP A 264 -2.58 14.60 -12.85
C TRP A 264 -1.76 13.49 -13.52
N LEU A 265 -1.83 13.38 -14.85
CA LEU A 265 -0.99 12.49 -15.64
C LEU A 265 0.40 13.14 -15.80
N GLN A 266 1.40 12.60 -15.10
CA GLN A 266 2.76 13.14 -15.04
C GLN A 266 3.81 12.18 -15.62
N LEU A 267 3.51 10.88 -15.71
CA LEU A 267 4.45 9.86 -16.16
C LEU A 267 5.77 9.88 -15.37
N GLY A 268 5.68 10.03 -14.04
CA GLY A 268 6.84 10.14 -13.13
C GLY A 268 7.76 8.92 -13.11
N GLY A 269 7.33 7.80 -13.71
CA GLY A 269 8.19 6.65 -14.00
C GLY A 269 8.81 6.00 -12.75
N ALA A 270 9.98 5.38 -12.93
CA ALA A 270 10.63 4.60 -11.88
C ALA A 270 11.04 5.46 -10.67
N GLY A 271 11.50 6.69 -10.87
CA GLY A 271 11.93 7.57 -9.77
C GLY A 271 10.79 7.89 -8.80
N PHE A 272 9.61 8.21 -9.33
CA PHE A 272 8.43 8.45 -8.50
C PHE A 272 7.95 7.17 -7.78
N VAL A 273 7.93 6.04 -8.49
CA VAL A 273 7.56 4.75 -7.89
C VAL A 273 8.50 4.38 -6.73
N ILE A 274 9.82 4.54 -6.90
CA ILE A 274 10.80 4.29 -5.83
C ILE A 274 10.59 5.25 -4.65
N SER A 275 10.31 6.53 -4.92
CA SER A 275 9.98 7.53 -3.91
C SER A 275 8.74 7.13 -3.10
N THR A 276 7.69 6.61 -3.73
CA THR A 276 6.52 6.09 -3.00
C THR A 276 6.86 4.87 -2.15
N ALA A 277 7.70 3.94 -2.64
CA ALA A 277 8.14 2.79 -1.84
C ALA A 277 8.95 3.20 -0.59
N GLN A 278 9.59 4.38 -0.62
CA GLN A 278 10.33 4.94 0.52
C GLN A 278 9.43 5.40 1.68
N MET A 279 8.08 5.42 1.54
CA MET A 279 7.14 5.80 2.62
C MET A 279 7.07 4.78 3.77
N ASN A 280 8.21 4.58 4.43
CA ASN A 280 8.47 3.71 5.55
C ASN A 280 9.50 4.43 6.43
N ALA A 281 9.24 4.58 7.72
CA ALA A 281 10.10 5.40 8.59
C ALA A 281 11.57 4.96 8.59
N TYR A 282 11.85 3.66 8.44
CA TYR A 282 13.22 3.16 8.35
C TYR A 282 13.88 3.53 7.02
N LEU A 283 13.13 3.49 5.92
CA LEU A 283 13.64 3.82 4.58
C LEU A 283 13.82 5.32 4.37
N LEU A 284 13.02 6.15 5.06
CA LEU A 284 13.17 7.61 5.06
C LEU A 284 14.49 8.05 5.71
N LEU A 285 15.07 7.25 6.60
CA LEU A 285 16.38 7.50 7.21
C LEU A 285 17.55 7.01 6.35
N LEU A 286 17.27 6.28 5.27
CA LEU A 286 18.26 5.66 4.41
C LEU A 286 18.31 6.35 3.04
N PRO A 287 19.45 6.29 2.33
CA PRO A 287 19.53 6.77 0.97
C PRO A 287 18.48 6.11 0.06
N GLN A 288 17.95 6.85 -0.91
CA GLN A 288 16.84 6.39 -1.75
C GLN A 288 17.16 5.12 -2.57
N TRP A 289 18.43 4.88 -2.92
CA TRP A 289 18.84 3.64 -3.58
C TRP A 289 18.52 2.39 -2.76
N VAL A 290 18.52 2.49 -1.42
CA VAL A 290 18.09 1.39 -0.54
C VAL A 290 16.61 1.10 -0.72
N SER A 291 15.78 2.13 -0.95
CA SER A 291 14.36 1.97 -1.24
C SER A 291 14.13 1.29 -2.59
N ALA A 292 15.00 1.54 -3.58
CA ALA A 292 14.96 0.82 -4.86
C ALA A 292 15.24 -0.68 -4.65
N LEU A 293 16.27 -1.03 -3.88
CA LEU A 293 16.56 -2.43 -3.53
C LEU A 293 15.43 -3.07 -2.72
N TYR A 294 14.87 -2.33 -1.77
CA TYR A 294 13.72 -2.77 -0.97
C TYR A 294 12.49 -3.05 -1.84
N LEU A 295 12.20 -2.18 -2.82
CA LEU A 295 11.11 -2.38 -3.76
C LEU A 295 11.33 -3.63 -4.60
N VAL A 296 12.53 -3.84 -5.14
CA VAL A 296 12.84 -5.07 -5.90
C VAL A 296 12.70 -6.31 -5.01
N ALA A 297 13.21 -6.25 -3.79
CA ALA A 297 13.05 -7.31 -2.80
C ALA A 297 11.58 -7.65 -2.54
N ALA A 298 10.74 -6.62 -2.36
CA ALA A 298 9.31 -6.77 -2.17
C ALA A 298 8.66 -7.45 -3.38
N MET A 299 8.94 -6.96 -4.59
CA MET A 299 8.35 -7.47 -5.83
C MET A 299 8.74 -8.92 -6.10
N VAL A 300 10.00 -9.31 -5.86
CA VAL A 300 10.45 -10.71 -6.00
C VAL A 300 9.73 -11.60 -4.99
N GLY A 301 9.66 -11.19 -3.72
CA GLY A 301 8.95 -11.96 -2.70
C GLY A 301 7.47 -12.13 -2.98
N LEU A 302 6.80 -11.07 -3.48
CA LEU A 302 5.38 -11.12 -3.87
C LEU A 302 5.16 -12.01 -5.09
N ALA A 303 6.01 -11.93 -6.11
CA ALA A 303 5.91 -12.78 -7.30
C ALA A 303 6.14 -14.27 -6.99
N GLY A 304 6.97 -14.58 -5.99
CA GLY A 304 7.14 -15.94 -5.46
C GLY A 304 5.96 -16.43 -4.61
N TRP A 305 5.10 -15.54 -4.10
CA TRP A 305 4.04 -15.86 -3.15
C TRP A 305 2.76 -16.33 -3.85
N SER A 306 2.74 -17.62 -4.20
CA SER A 306 1.68 -18.23 -5.01
C SER A 306 0.36 -18.57 -4.30
N SER A 307 0.17 -18.18 -3.03
CA SER A 307 -1.08 -18.43 -2.31
C SER A 307 -2.20 -17.47 -2.77
N PRO A 308 -3.47 -17.75 -2.43
CA PRO A 308 -4.56 -16.79 -2.69
C PRO A 308 -4.36 -15.44 -2.01
N LEU A 309 -3.79 -15.43 -0.80
CA LEU A 309 -3.43 -14.20 -0.09
C LEU A 309 -2.30 -13.46 -0.81
N GLY A 310 -1.24 -14.18 -1.17
CA GLY A 310 -0.10 -13.61 -1.89
C GLY A 310 -0.46 -13.03 -3.25
N THR A 311 -1.32 -13.71 -4.00
CA THR A 311 -1.87 -13.20 -5.26
C THR A 311 -2.63 -11.90 -5.04
N ARG A 312 -3.45 -11.80 -3.98
CA ARG A 312 -4.19 -10.57 -3.67
C ARG A 312 -3.26 -9.42 -3.30
N VAL A 313 -2.25 -9.67 -2.46
CA VAL A 313 -1.25 -8.66 -2.06
C VAL A 313 -0.45 -8.21 -3.29
N GLY A 314 0.08 -9.16 -4.06
CA GLY A 314 0.87 -8.91 -5.26
C GLY A 314 0.10 -8.09 -6.30
N LEU A 315 -1.13 -8.48 -6.62
CA LEU A 315 -1.97 -7.71 -7.55
C LEU A 315 -2.29 -6.31 -7.03
N SER A 316 -2.52 -6.15 -5.73
CA SER A 316 -2.79 -4.83 -5.12
C SER A 316 -1.56 -3.92 -5.24
N VAL A 317 -0.38 -4.44 -4.92
CA VAL A 317 0.87 -3.70 -5.05
C VAL A 317 1.14 -3.35 -6.51
N CYS A 318 1.06 -4.32 -7.44
CA CYS A 318 1.25 -4.06 -8.87
C CYS A 318 0.28 -2.99 -9.41
N LEU A 319 -0.99 -3.04 -9.01
CA LEU A 319 -2.01 -2.07 -9.40
C LEU A 319 -1.62 -0.65 -9.01
N TYR A 320 -1.19 -0.45 -7.76
CA TYR A 320 -0.78 0.87 -7.27
C TYR A 320 0.54 1.34 -7.87
N LEU A 321 1.55 0.47 -7.99
CA LEU A 321 2.82 0.85 -8.61
C LEU A 321 2.63 1.24 -10.08
N ALA A 322 1.77 0.52 -10.82
CA ALA A 322 1.42 0.88 -12.19
C ALA A 322 0.66 2.22 -12.27
N ALA A 323 -0.28 2.45 -11.35
CA ALA A 323 -1.00 3.72 -11.28
C ALA A 323 -0.05 4.89 -10.95
N PHE A 324 0.82 4.74 -9.95
CA PHE A 324 1.77 5.76 -9.54
C PHE A 324 2.84 6.04 -10.59
N ALA A 325 3.22 5.06 -11.41
CA ALA A 325 4.14 5.30 -12.53
C ALA A 325 3.60 6.32 -13.54
N ALA A 326 2.27 6.45 -13.65
CA ALA A 326 1.61 7.35 -14.60
C ALA A 326 1.00 8.60 -13.93
N VAL A 327 0.42 8.45 -12.74
CA VAL A 327 -0.44 9.44 -12.08
C VAL A 327 0.19 9.90 -10.76
N GLY A 328 0.22 11.21 -10.56
CA GLY A 328 0.68 11.83 -9.32
C GLY A 328 1.70 12.95 -9.60
N GLN A 329 1.54 14.06 -8.89
CA GLN A 329 2.50 15.16 -8.92
C GLN A 329 3.77 14.78 -8.16
N SER A 330 4.87 15.47 -8.41
CA SER A 330 6.15 15.25 -7.71
C SER A 330 6.02 15.23 -6.18
N PHE A 331 5.10 16.05 -5.64
CA PHE A 331 4.83 16.14 -4.21
C PHE A 331 3.99 15.00 -3.61
N ASN A 332 3.48 14.08 -4.43
CA ASN A 332 2.60 13.00 -3.99
C ASN A 332 3.35 11.75 -3.49
N GLN A 333 4.64 11.86 -3.15
CA GLN A 333 5.42 10.78 -2.54
C GLN A 333 4.67 10.09 -1.38
N TYR A 334 3.97 10.87 -0.54
CA TYR A 334 3.23 10.35 0.61
C TYR A 334 2.11 9.36 0.25
N TRP A 335 1.69 9.27 -1.02
CA TRP A 335 0.75 8.24 -1.49
C TRP A 335 1.27 6.81 -1.30
N GLY A 336 2.59 6.65 -1.21
CA GLY A 336 3.23 5.38 -0.86
C GLY A 336 2.75 4.76 0.44
N ALA A 337 2.25 5.57 1.38
CA ALA A 337 1.64 5.10 2.62
C ALA A 337 0.47 4.11 2.40
N LEU A 338 -0.22 4.16 1.25
CA LEU A 338 -1.28 3.19 0.90
C LEU A 338 -0.77 1.76 0.80
N ILE A 339 0.46 1.59 0.30
CA ILE A 339 1.00 0.27 -0.06
C ILE A 339 2.22 -0.13 0.76
N ALA A 340 2.82 0.80 1.51
CA ALA A 340 4.03 0.53 2.29
C ALA A 340 3.88 -0.67 3.24
N PRO A 341 2.74 -0.88 3.95
CA PRO A 341 2.54 -2.09 4.74
C PRO A 341 2.54 -3.38 3.91
N LEU A 342 2.03 -3.33 2.67
CA LEU A 342 1.95 -4.49 1.79
C LEU A 342 3.33 -4.90 1.24
N LEU A 343 4.24 -3.93 1.04
CA LEU A 343 5.61 -4.21 0.60
C LEU A 343 6.38 -5.05 1.64
N CYS A 344 6.11 -4.88 2.93
CA CYS A 344 6.71 -5.68 4.01
C CYS A 344 6.46 -7.19 3.83
N PHE A 345 5.27 -7.57 3.36
CA PHE A 345 4.94 -8.98 3.10
C PHE A 345 5.73 -9.57 1.93
N GLY A 346 6.12 -8.74 0.97
CA GLY A 346 7.05 -9.14 -0.08
C GLY A 346 8.45 -9.35 0.47
N VAL A 347 8.99 -8.36 1.17
CA VAL A 347 10.38 -8.38 1.64
C VAL A 347 10.65 -9.54 2.59
N VAL A 348 9.72 -9.85 3.51
CA VAL A 348 9.87 -10.99 4.43
C VAL A 348 9.98 -12.35 3.69
N ARG A 349 9.50 -12.42 2.45
CA ARG A 349 9.50 -13.61 1.59
C ARG A 349 10.68 -13.68 0.62
N LEU A 350 11.50 -12.63 0.55
CA LEU A 350 12.68 -12.62 -0.32
C LEU A 350 13.63 -13.79 -0.07
N PRO A 351 14.02 -14.13 1.18
CA PRO A 351 15.02 -15.18 1.40
C PRO A 351 14.59 -16.53 0.83
N ALA A 352 13.34 -16.94 1.07
CA ALA A 352 12.79 -18.18 0.51
C ALA A 352 12.73 -18.14 -1.03
N SER A 353 12.33 -17.01 -1.60
CA SER A 353 12.25 -16.82 -3.06
C SER A 353 13.61 -16.94 -3.74
N ILE A 354 14.64 -16.33 -3.15
CA ILE A 354 16.02 -16.41 -3.64
C ILE A 354 16.57 -17.83 -3.50
N CYS A 355 16.33 -18.50 -2.37
CA CYS A 355 16.74 -19.90 -2.19
C CYS A 355 16.16 -20.83 -3.27
N ASP A 356 14.86 -20.69 -3.57
CA ASP A 356 14.20 -21.51 -4.58
C ASP A 356 14.67 -21.21 -6.00
N LEU A 357 14.89 -19.92 -6.31
CA LEU A 357 15.48 -19.51 -7.59
C LEU A 357 16.88 -20.11 -7.78
N TRP A 358 17.73 -20.04 -6.75
CA TRP A 358 19.07 -20.63 -6.81
C TRP A 358 19.02 -22.13 -7.02
N ARG A 359 18.17 -22.85 -6.28
CA ARG A 359 18.01 -24.30 -6.44
C ARG A 359 17.47 -24.67 -7.82
N ALA A 360 16.49 -23.94 -8.32
CA ALA A 360 15.96 -24.17 -9.66
C ALA A 360 17.06 -23.95 -10.73
N ALA A 361 17.89 -22.92 -10.57
CA ALA A 361 18.99 -22.59 -11.49
C ALA A 361 20.13 -23.62 -11.53
N THR A 362 20.37 -24.33 -10.41
CA THR A 362 21.45 -25.32 -10.27
C THR A 362 21.00 -26.76 -10.51
N ARG A 363 19.71 -27.02 -10.73
CA ARG A 363 19.23 -28.35 -11.18
C ARG A 363 19.91 -28.70 -12.51
N THR A 364 20.73 -29.74 -12.51
CA THR A 364 21.27 -30.33 -13.73
C THR A 364 20.15 -31.05 -14.48
N SER A 365 19.93 -30.69 -15.74
CA SER A 365 19.07 -31.47 -16.63
C SER A 365 19.67 -32.87 -16.74
N ALA A 366 19.08 -33.86 -16.06
CA ALA A 366 19.46 -35.25 -16.29
C ALA A 366 19.18 -35.54 -17.76
N CYS A 367 20.25 -35.77 -18.54
CA CYS A 367 20.16 -36.22 -19.91
C CYS A 367 19.34 -37.52 -19.91
N HIS A 368 18.19 -37.54 -20.58
CA HIS A 368 17.56 -38.79 -20.95
C HIS A 368 18.52 -39.50 -21.91
N ALA A 369 19.36 -40.39 -21.38
CA ALA A 369 19.97 -41.42 -22.19
C ALA A 369 18.83 -42.30 -22.74
N PRO A 370 18.61 -42.39 -24.05
CA PRO A 370 17.76 -43.43 -24.57
C PRO A 370 18.46 -44.75 -24.26
N PHE A 371 17.75 -45.63 -23.55
CA PHE A 371 18.12 -47.03 -23.42
C PHE A 371 18.31 -47.58 -24.84
N CYS A 372 19.56 -47.88 -25.22
CA CYS A 372 19.83 -48.86 -26.26
C CYS A 372 19.47 -50.23 -25.69
N GLY A 373 18.47 -50.88 -26.29
CA GLY A 373 18.13 -52.28 -26.13
C GLY A 373 17.71 -52.81 -27.48
#